data_AF-A0A2I0DCH3-F1
#
_entry.id   AF-A0A2I0DCH3-F1
#
_cell.length_a   1.000
_cell.length_b   1.000
_cell.length_c   1.000
_cell.angle_alpha   90.00
_cell.angle_beta   90.00
_cell.angle_gamma   90.00
#
_symmetry.space_group_name_H-M   'P 1'
#
loop_
_entity.id
_entity.type
_entity.pdbx_description
1 polymer ?
#
loop_
_entity_poly.entity_id
_entity_poly.type
_entity_poly.pdbx_seq_one_letter_code
_entity_poly.pdbx_strand_id
1 'polypeptide(L)'
;MDRKCFYSFQYKPYNWRVSKVRNIGTIEGNKPAKDNDWETMTGGGDKKIKEWIADQMKGRTCTVILTESNTANRKWINHEIVQFWNNGIGILVIYIHNITDVDEKQCSKGANPLFYVTHGPTKNRLSTIAKVYDPQRTTSIGVYAYIA
;
A
#
# COMPACT_ATOMS: atom_id res chain seq x y z
N MET A 1 -0.63 -14.30 -17.37
CA MET A 1 -0.72 -12.86 -17.71
C MET A 1 -0.21 -12.12 -16.50
N ASP A 2 1.01 -11.58 -16.57
CA ASP A 2 1.70 -11.06 -15.40
C ASP A 2 1.05 -9.75 -14.97
N ARG A 3 0.53 -9.71 -13.75
CA ARG A 3 -0.14 -8.53 -13.21
C ARG A 3 0.89 -7.53 -12.74
N LYS A 4 0.97 -6.37 -13.40
CA LYS A 4 1.81 -5.25 -12.96
C LYS A 4 1.10 -4.53 -11.82
N CYS A 5 1.49 -4.81 -10.58
CA CYS A 5 0.89 -4.19 -9.39
C CYS A 5 1.74 -3.03 -8.83
N PHE A 6 1.12 -1.94 -8.41
CA PHE A 6 1.78 -0.93 -7.57
C PHE A 6 1.80 -1.38 -6.11
N TYR A 7 2.85 -1.06 -5.36
CA TYR A 7 2.84 -1.22 -3.91
C TYR A 7 2.79 0.17 -3.27
N SER A 8 1.66 0.50 -2.68
CA SER A 8 1.43 1.73 -1.92
C SER A 8 1.63 1.45 -0.43
N PHE A 9 2.33 2.34 0.25
CA PHE A 9 2.63 2.20 1.68
C PHE A 9 3.03 3.52 2.31
N GLN A 10 2.93 3.57 3.64
CA GLN A 10 3.40 4.71 4.42
C GLN A 10 4.93 4.62 4.63
N TYR A 11 5.68 5.58 4.10
CA TYR A 11 7.15 5.52 4.14
C TYR A 11 7.75 5.75 5.55
N LYS A 12 7.29 6.78 6.28
CA LYS A 12 7.76 7.07 7.65
C LYS A 12 6.64 6.83 8.66
N PRO A 13 6.92 6.18 9.81
CA PRO A 13 8.22 5.66 10.29
C PRO A 13 8.53 4.18 9.93
N TYR A 14 7.74 3.51 9.08
CA TYR A 14 7.73 2.05 9.01
C TYR A 14 8.30 1.43 7.71
N ASN A 15 9.16 2.16 6.99
CA ASN A 15 9.85 1.70 5.78
C ASN A 15 10.40 0.27 5.90
N TRP A 16 10.98 -0.11 7.04
CA TRP A 16 11.57 -1.43 7.27
C TRP A 16 10.63 -2.62 7.04
N ARG A 17 9.38 -2.54 7.52
CA ARG A 17 8.40 -3.63 7.37
C ARG A 17 8.01 -3.79 5.91
N VAL A 18 7.85 -2.65 5.23
CA VAL A 18 7.52 -2.59 3.82
C VAL A 18 8.68 -3.11 2.97
N SER A 19 9.93 -2.76 3.27
CA SER A 19 11.10 -3.29 2.55
C SER A 19 11.17 -4.81 2.59
N LYS A 20 10.82 -5.46 3.73
CA LYS A 20 10.70 -6.93 3.81
C LYS A 20 9.67 -7.46 2.81
N VAL A 21 8.47 -6.88 2.77
CA VAL A 21 7.38 -7.30 1.86
C VAL A 21 7.67 -6.96 0.40
N ARG A 22 8.33 -5.84 0.11
CA ARG A 22 8.71 -5.42 -1.25
C ARG A 22 9.69 -6.38 -1.91
N ASN A 23 10.55 -7.03 -1.14
CA ASN A 23 11.46 -8.04 -1.66
C ASN A 23 10.72 -9.26 -2.22
N ILE A 24 9.51 -9.55 -1.72
CA ILE A 24 8.64 -10.59 -2.27
C ILE A 24 8.20 -10.24 -3.70
N GLY A 25 7.56 -9.08 -3.89
CA GLY A 25 7.04 -8.67 -5.21
C GLY A 25 8.13 -8.34 -6.25
N THR A 26 9.36 -8.07 -5.80
CA THR A 26 10.51 -7.84 -6.69
C THR A 26 10.96 -9.13 -7.38
N ILE A 27 10.72 -10.29 -6.77
CA ILE A 27 11.03 -11.61 -7.36
C ILE A 27 10.14 -11.88 -8.58
N GLU A 28 8.91 -11.34 -8.61
CA GLU A 28 7.97 -11.46 -9.74
C GLU A 28 8.14 -10.36 -10.80
N GLY A 29 9.29 -9.68 -10.84
CA GLY A 29 9.59 -8.63 -11.83
C GLY A 29 8.85 -7.31 -11.62
N ASN A 30 8.06 -7.20 -10.55
CA ASN A 30 7.23 -6.05 -10.25
C ASN A 30 7.97 -5.09 -9.31
N LYS A 31 8.94 -4.35 -9.85
CA LYS A 31 9.80 -3.45 -9.07
C LYS A 31 8.97 -2.35 -8.37
N PRO A 32 8.96 -2.30 -7.03
CA PRO A 32 8.34 -1.21 -6.30
C PRO A 32 9.17 0.07 -6.44
N ALA A 33 8.54 1.25 -6.35
CA ALA A 33 9.22 2.54 -6.48
C ALA A 33 10.30 2.70 -5.41
N LYS A 34 11.52 3.15 -5.76
CA LYS A 34 12.66 3.09 -4.83
C LYS A 34 12.44 4.02 -3.62
N ASP A 35 12.95 3.60 -2.47
CA ASP A 35 12.81 4.32 -1.19
C ASP A 35 13.31 5.78 -1.26
N ASN A 36 14.44 6.02 -1.95
CA ASN A 36 15.00 7.36 -2.17
C ASN A 36 14.12 8.27 -3.04
N ASP A 37 13.28 7.69 -3.92
CA ASP A 37 12.41 8.48 -4.78
C ASP A 37 11.35 9.17 -3.91
N TRP A 38 10.78 8.48 -2.92
CA TRP A 38 9.74 9.03 -2.07
C TRP A 38 10.20 10.21 -1.20
N GLU A 39 11.38 10.12 -0.57
CA GLU A 39 11.92 11.24 0.22
C GLU A 39 12.14 12.48 -0.65
N THR A 40 12.70 12.27 -1.84
CA THR A 40 12.93 13.35 -2.82
C THR A 40 11.60 13.93 -3.32
N MET A 41 10.58 13.10 -3.56
CA MET A 41 9.27 13.55 -4.02
C MET A 41 8.49 14.30 -2.95
N THR A 42 8.55 13.88 -1.68
CA THR A 42 7.85 14.58 -0.59
C THR A 42 8.41 15.96 -0.30
N GLY A 43 9.71 16.18 -0.53
CA GLY A 43 10.32 17.52 -0.50
C GLY A 43 9.92 18.42 -1.69
N GLY A 44 9.35 17.84 -2.74
CA GLY A 44 8.96 18.51 -3.98
C GLY A 44 7.59 19.20 -3.97
N GLY A 45 6.81 19.06 -2.89
CA GLY A 45 5.48 19.63 -2.74
C GLY A 45 4.35 18.81 -3.37
N ASP A 46 3.10 19.19 -3.06
CA ASP A 46 1.90 18.41 -3.39
C ASP A 46 1.76 18.05 -4.89
N LYS A 47 2.13 18.98 -5.78
CA LYS A 47 1.99 18.78 -7.24
C LYS A 47 2.89 17.64 -7.73
N LYS A 48 4.17 17.64 -7.31
CA LYS A 48 5.15 16.62 -7.70
C LYS A 48 4.74 15.25 -7.20
N ILE A 49 4.16 15.15 -6.00
CA ILE A 49 3.68 13.88 -5.44
C ILE A 49 2.52 13.34 -6.29
N LYS A 50 1.56 14.18 -6.70
CA LYS A 50 0.46 13.75 -7.58
C LYS A 50 0.95 13.27 -8.95
N GLU A 51 1.87 14.01 -9.57
CA GLU A 51 2.48 13.63 -10.86
C GLU A 51 3.23 12.31 -10.74
N TRP A 52 4.03 12.14 -9.68
CA TRP A 52 4.72 10.90 -9.41
C TRP A 52 3.77 9.72 -9.22
N ILE A 53 2.72 9.89 -8.42
CA ILE A 53 1.69 8.87 -8.22
C ILE A 53 1.09 8.48 -9.58
N ALA A 54 0.71 9.46 -10.42
CA ALA A 54 0.15 9.21 -11.74
C ALA A 54 1.12 8.46 -12.66
N ASP A 55 2.41 8.81 -12.62
CA ASP A 55 3.45 8.09 -13.36
C ASP A 55 3.63 6.65 -12.87
N GLN A 56 3.53 6.43 -11.56
CA GLN A 56 3.53 5.09 -11.00
C GLN A 56 2.32 4.27 -11.43
N MET A 57 1.18 4.88 -11.79
CA MET A 57 0.00 4.14 -12.26
C MET A 57 0.12 3.64 -13.70
N LYS A 58 0.99 4.24 -14.52
CA LYS A 58 1.09 3.94 -15.95
C LYS A 58 1.44 2.48 -16.21
N GLY A 59 0.59 1.78 -16.96
CA GLY A 59 0.78 0.38 -17.33
C GLY A 59 0.57 -0.62 -16.18
N ARG A 60 -0.02 -0.19 -15.05
CA ARG A 60 -0.36 -1.07 -13.93
C ARG A 60 -1.86 -1.38 -13.94
N THR A 61 -2.20 -2.62 -13.58
CA THR A 61 -3.59 -3.12 -13.56
C THR A 61 -4.11 -3.32 -12.14
N CYS A 62 -3.22 -3.32 -11.16
CA CYS A 62 -3.52 -3.52 -9.74
C CYS A 62 -2.65 -2.63 -8.87
N THR A 63 -3.10 -2.42 -7.64
CA THR A 63 -2.35 -1.80 -6.56
C THR A 63 -2.55 -2.62 -5.30
N VAL A 64 -1.49 -2.75 -4.52
CA VAL A 64 -1.43 -3.42 -3.23
C VAL A 64 -1.08 -2.36 -2.20
N ILE A 65 -2.01 -2.06 -1.31
CA ILE A 65 -1.81 -1.11 -0.22
C ILE A 65 -1.40 -1.92 1.01
N LEU A 66 -0.15 -1.76 1.43
CA LEU A 66 0.37 -2.38 2.63
C LEU A 66 0.01 -1.49 3.82
N THR A 67 -0.82 -2.02 4.72
CA THR A 67 -1.37 -1.25 5.84
C THR A 67 -0.91 -1.78 7.19
N GLU A 68 -0.61 -0.86 8.10
CA GLU A 68 -0.24 -1.10 9.49
C GLU A 68 -1.05 -0.19 10.43
N SER A 69 -0.65 -0.10 11.70
CA SER A 69 -1.32 0.69 12.74
C SER A 69 -1.71 2.12 12.30
N ASN A 70 -0.83 2.84 11.61
CA ASN A 70 -0.95 4.29 11.36
C ASN A 70 -1.05 4.68 9.87
N THR A 71 -1.36 3.72 8.99
CA THR A 71 -1.49 3.96 7.53
C THR A 71 -2.84 4.56 7.15
N ALA A 72 -3.91 4.20 7.84
CA ALA A 72 -5.26 4.62 7.49
C ALA A 72 -5.47 6.13 7.69
N ASN A 73 -6.37 6.72 6.89
CA ASN A 73 -6.74 8.13 6.94
C ASN A 73 -5.58 9.13 6.71
N ARG A 74 -4.52 8.71 6.01
CA ARG A 74 -3.43 9.60 5.61
C ARG A 74 -3.77 10.30 4.30
N LYS A 75 -3.40 11.59 4.20
CA LYS A 75 -3.65 12.43 3.01
C LYS A 75 -3.26 11.72 1.71
N TRP A 76 -2.03 11.20 1.65
CA TRP A 76 -1.50 10.57 0.44
C TRP A 76 -2.08 9.19 0.17
N ILE A 77 -2.32 8.36 1.21
CA ILE A 77 -2.98 7.06 1.06
C ILE A 77 -4.42 7.23 0.53
N ASN A 78 -5.18 8.17 1.10
CA ASN A 78 -6.53 8.47 0.62
C ASN A 78 -6.50 8.98 -0.83
N HIS A 79 -5.53 9.85 -1.16
CA HIS A 79 -5.35 10.36 -2.52
C HIS A 79 -5.05 9.23 -3.52
N GLU A 80 -4.12 8.35 -3.19
CA GLU A 80 -3.74 7.19 -3.99
C GLU A 80 -4.93 6.27 -4.23
N ILE A 81 -5.68 5.90 -3.19
CA ILE A 81 -6.88 5.06 -3.30
C ILE A 81 -7.90 5.66 -4.28
N VAL A 82 -8.18 6.96 -4.15
CA VAL A 82 -9.12 7.65 -5.06
C VAL A 82 -8.61 7.62 -6.50
N GLN A 83 -7.33 7.89 -6.71
CA GLN A 83 -6.75 7.89 -8.05
C GLN A 83 -6.77 6.47 -8.66
N PHE A 84 -6.33 5.44 -7.94
CA PHE A 84 -6.36 4.07 -8.44
C PHE A 84 -7.77 3.65 -8.82
N TRP A 85 -8.74 3.95 -7.96
CA TRP A 85 -10.13 3.62 -8.20
C TRP A 85 -10.69 4.31 -9.45
N ASN A 86 -10.47 5.62 -9.59
CA ASN A 86 -10.95 6.41 -10.73
C ASN A 86 -10.28 6.00 -12.04
N ASN A 87 -9.05 5.49 -12.00
CA ASN A 87 -8.33 4.99 -13.17
C ASN A 87 -8.64 3.51 -13.48
N GLY A 88 -9.59 2.88 -12.78
CA GLY A 88 -9.96 1.48 -13.02
C GLY A 88 -8.91 0.46 -12.59
N ILE A 89 -7.95 0.86 -11.74
CA ILE A 89 -6.90 0.00 -11.22
C ILE A 89 -7.45 -0.78 -10.02
N GLY A 90 -7.32 -2.10 -10.04
CA GLY A 90 -7.80 -2.96 -8.95
C GLY A 90 -7.07 -2.69 -7.65
N ILE A 91 -7.78 -2.52 -6.54
CA ILE A 91 -7.19 -2.23 -5.22
C ILE A 91 -7.27 -3.46 -4.32
N LEU A 92 -6.12 -3.88 -3.79
CA LEU A 92 -5.99 -4.87 -2.74
C LEU A 92 -5.32 -4.23 -1.53
N VAL A 93 -5.89 -4.38 -0.34
CA VAL A 93 -5.22 -3.96 0.91
C VAL A 93 -4.73 -5.19 1.64
N ILE A 94 -3.47 -5.19 2.11
CA ILE A 94 -2.89 -6.27 2.90
C ILE A 94 -2.39 -5.71 4.24
N TYR A 95 -2.82 -6.31 5.34
CA TYR A 95 -2.31 -5.99 6.66
C TYR A 95 -0.91 -6.59 6.87
N ILE A 96 0.04 -5.74 7.26
CA ILE A 96 1.43 -6.14 7.53
C ILE A 96 1.85 -5.85 8.98
N HIS A 97 0.89 -5.63 9.87
CA HIS A 97 1.12 -5.27 11.28
C HIS A 97 1.93 -6.33 12.06
N ASN A 98 1.86 -7.60 11.64
CA ASN A 98 2.61 -8.71 12.21
C ASN A 98 4.00 -8.91 11.56
N ILE A 99 4.38 -8.14 10.55
CA ILE A 99 5.76 -8.08 10.05
C ILE A 99 6.59 -7.24 11.01
N THR A 100 7.75 -7.74 11.40
CA THR A 100 8.65 -7.05 12.35
C THR A 100 9.38 -5.87 11.71
N ASP A 101 9.62 -4.82 12.48
CA ASP A 101 10.54 -3.73 12.10
C ASP A 101 12.02 -4.12 12.31
N VAL A 102 12.90 -3.11 12.37
CA VAL A 102 14.34 -3.27 12.60
C VAL A 102 14.68 -3.73 14.00
N ASP A 103 13.83 -3.44 14.99
CA ASP A 103 14.01 -3.84 16.40
C ASP A 103 13.33 -5.18 16.70
N GLU A 104 12.96 -5.94 15.66
CA GLU A 104 12.20 -7.19 15.75
C GLU A 104 10.82 -7.05 16.42
N LYS A 105 10.25 -5.84 16.44
CA LYS A 105 8.94 -5.57 17.06
C LYS A 105 7.81 -5.62 16.05
N GLN A 106 6.66 -6.15 16.47
CA GLN A 106 5.40 -6.10 15.73
C GLN A 106 4.61 -4.84 16.12
N CYS A 107 3.51 -4.55 15.42
CA CYS A 107 2.63 -3.43 15.77
C CYS A 107 1.19 -3.90 15.82
N SER A 108 0.33 -3.09 16.44
CA SER A 108 -1.11 -3.34 16.43
C SER A 108 -1.69 -3.19 15.03
N LYS A 109 -2.75 -3.93 14.76
CA LYS A 109 -3.52 -3.78 13.53
C LYS A 109 -4.15 -2.39 13.45
N GLY A 110 -3.95 -1.70 12.33
CA GLY A 110 -4.56 -0.40 12.07
C GLY A 110 -5.98 -0.47 11.51
N ALA A 111 -6.61 0.69 11.36
CA ALA A 111 -7.91 0.79 10.70
C ALA A 111 -7.82 0.42 9.21
N ASN A 112 -8.95 0.08 8.59
CA ASN A 112 -9.01 -0.18 7.15
C ASN A 112 -8.90 1.14 6.36
N PRO A 113 -7.89 1.34 5.50
CA PRO A 113 -7.75 2.56 4.69
C PRO A 113 -8.95 2.84 3.78
N LEU A 114 -9.59 1.80 3.23
CA LEU A 114 -10.75 1.93 2.34
C LEU A 114 -12.01 2.46 3.05
N PHE A 115 -12.03 2.43 4.38
CA PHE A 115 -13.14 2.98 5.15
C PHE A 115 -13.23 4.51 5.03
N TYR A 116 -12.09 5.17 4.84
CA TYR A 116 -11.97 6.63 4.79
C TYR A 116 -12.15 7.21 3.39
N VAL A 117 -12.42 6.37 2.39
CA VAL A 117 -12.64 6.79 1.01
C VAL A 117 -14.02 6.34 0.56
N THR A 118 -14.78 7.28 0.02
CA THR A 118 -16.14 7.05 -0.48
C THR A 118 -16.12 6.91 -1.99
N HIS A 119 -16.84 5.91 -2.51
CA HIS A 119 -17.10 5.76 -3.93
C HIS A 119 -18.01 6.88 -4.42
N GLY A 120 -17.55 7.65 -5.42
CA GLY A 120 -18.28 8.82 -5.92
C GLY A 120 -19.72 8.51 -6.36
N PRO A 121 -19.92 7.57 -7.31
CA PRO A 121 -21.25 7.23 -7.85
C PRO A 121 -22.21 6.59 -6.85
N THR A 122 -21.77 5.60 -6.07
CA THR A 122 -22.67 4.87 -5.16
C THR A 122 -22.79 5.50 -3.78
N LYS A 123 -21.95 6.49 -3.45
CA LYS A 123 -21.80 7.10 -2.12
C LYS A 123 -21.48 6.11 -0.99
N ASN A 124 -21.19 4.84 -1.32
CA ASN A 124 -20.79 3.83 -0.35
C ASN A 124 -19.29 3.93 -0.06
N ARG A 125 -18.87 3.50 1.12
CA ARG A 125 -17.44 3.39 1.45
C ARG A 125 -16.77 2.37 0.55
N LEU A 126 -15.55 2.62 0.09
CA LEU A 126 -14.81 1.64 -0.70
C LEU A 126 -14.57 0.33 0.04
N SER A 127 -14.57 0.37 1.38
CA SER A 127 -14.50 -0.84 2.21
C SER A 127 -15.66 -1.83 1.99
N THR A 128 -16.78 -1.40 1.38
CA THR A 128 -17.89 -2.30 1.04
C THR A 128 -17.76 -2.90 -0.35
N ILE A 129 -16.76 -2.47 -1.14
CA ILE A 129 -16.59 -2.84 -2.55
C ILE A 129 -15.25 -3.56 -2.75
N ALA A 130 -14.16 -2.97 -2.25
CA ALA A 130 -12.80 -3.51 -2.36
C ALA A 130 -12.43 -4.36 -1.14
N LYS A 131 -11.68 -5.42 -1.40
CA LYS A 131 -11.31 -6.41 -0.39
C LYS A 131 -10.08 -5.99 0.39
N VAL A 132 -10.09 -6.32 1.67
CA VAL A 132 -8.94 -6.22 2.55
C VAL A 132 -8.58 -7.61 3.02
N TYR A 133 -7.28 -7.90 3.02
CA TYR A 133 -6.73 -9.16 3.42
C TYR A 133 -5.92 -9.02 4.70
N ASP A 134 -6.26 -9.84 5.69
CA ASP A 134 -5.53 -9.94 6.95
C ASP A 134 -4.94 -11.34 7.09
N PRO A 135 -3.61 -11.50 6.97
CA PRO A 135 -2.96 -12.80 7.12
C PRO A 135 -3.28 -13.43 8.48
N GLN A 136 -3.79 -14.67 8.48
CA GLN A 136 -4.11 -15.44 9.71
C GLN A 136 -2.86 -15.95 10.45
N ARG A 137 -1.76 -15.20 10.38
CA ARG A 137 -0.45 -15.55 10.93
C ARG A 137 -0.04 -14.47 11.92
N THR A 138 0.45 -14.89 13.07
CA THR A 138 0.85 -14.00 14.16
C THR A 138 2.35 -13.76 14.21
N THR A 139 3.17 -14.56 13.52
CA THR A 139 4.63 -14.38 13.47
C THR A 139 5.05 -13.71 12.16
N SER A 140 6.10 -12.89 12.20
CA SER A 140 6.62 -12.22 11.01
C SER A 140 7.00 -13.20 9.90
N ILE A 141 7.61 -14.35 10.24
CA ILE A 141 7.97 -15.39 9.28
C ILE A 141 6.71 -16.01 8.68
N GLY A 142 5.71 -16.32 9.51
CA GLY A 142 4.45 -16.91 9.03
C GLY A 142 3.69 -15.97 8.10
N VAL A 143 3.66 -14.67 8.41
CA VAL A 143 3.02 -13.65 7.57
C VAL A 143 3.78 -13.49 6.26
N TYR A 144 5.11 -13.42 6.32
CA TYR A 144 5.96 -13.33 5.13
C TYR A 144 5.73 -14.52 4.19
N ALA A 145 5.76 -15.75 4.71
CA ALA A 145 5.52 -16.97 3.95
C ALA A 145 4.07 -17.13 3.45
N TYR A 146 3.13 -16.35 3.99
CA TYR A 146 1.74 -16.35 3.53
C TYR A 146 1.52 -15.36 2.38
N ILE A 147 2.24 -14.24 2.39
CA ILE A 147 2.13 -13.17 1.39
C ILE A 147 3.03 -13.45 0.18
N ALA A 148 4.15 -14.16 0.38
CA ALA A 148 5.04 -14.67 -0.66
C ALA A 148 4.45 -15.86 -1.41
#